data_AF-A0A1B0B1H9-F1
#
_entry.id   AF-A0A1B0B1H9-F1
#
_cell.length_a   1.000
_cell.length_b   1.000
_cell.length_c   1.000
_cell.angle_alpha   90.00
_cell.angle_beta   90.00
_cell.angle_gamma   90.00
#
_symmetry.space_group_name_H-M   'P 1'
#
loop_
_entity.id
_entity.type
_entity.pdbx_description
1 polymer ?
#
loop_
_entity_poly.entity_id
_entity_poly.type
_entity_poly.pdbx_seq_one_letter_code
_entity_poly.pdbx_strand_id
1 'polypeptide(L)' 'LLIRKPYHFRPGTATSREIHRYQKSTESLKLPFQRLVVLEIIKQILCCDRFEGTHLCSIHAKRTTIMPKDVQSARRIR' A
#
# COMPACT_ATOMS: atom_id res chain seq x y z
N LEU A 1 22.47 -20.06 -29.96
CA LEU A 1 21.59 -19.90 -28.77
C LEU A 1 21.59 -18.44 -28.34
N LEU A 2 20.58 -17.66 -28.74
CA LEU A 2 20.47 -16.25 -28.34
C LEU A 2 19.82 -16.18 -26.94
N ILE A 3 20.66 -16.08 -25.90
CA ILE A 3 20.18 -15.78 -24.54
C ILE A 3 19.65 -14.34 -24.56
N ARG A 4 18.32 -14.18 -24.56
CA ARG A 4 17.70 -12.86 -24.43
C ARG A 4 18.04 -12.29 -23.07
N LYS A 5 18.55 -11.06 -23.03
CA LYS A 5 18.83 -10.36 -21.76
C LYS A 5 17.54 -10.22 -20.94
N PRO A 6 17.59 -10.41 -19.61
CA PRO A 6 16.42 -10.26 -18.75
C PRO A 6 15.88 -8.83 -18.82
N TYR A 7 14.57 -8.69 -18.96
CA TYR A 7 13.90 -7.40 -19.04
C TYR A 7 13.83 -6.76 -17.64
N HIS A 8 14.44 -5.59 -17.47
CA HIS A 8 14.38 -4.82 -16.23
C HIS A 8 13.29 -3.76 -16.32
N PHE A 9 12.33 -3.80 -15.39
CA PHE A 9 11.28 -2.78 -15.31
C PHE A 9 11.86 -1.44 -14.85
N ARG A 10 11.28 -0.32 -15.30
CA ARG A 10 11.67 1.00 -14.79
C ARG A 10 11.35 1.08 -13.28
N PRO A 11 12.16 1.78 -12.49
CA PRO A 11 11.86 2.01 -11.08
C PRO A 11 10.46 2.63 -10.95
N GLY A 12 9.62 2.07 -10.08
CA GLY A 12 8.22 2.46 -9.90
C GLY A 12 7.19 1.67 -10.71
N THR A 13 7.55 1.07 -11.86
CA THR A 13 6.60 0.26 -12.67
C THR A 13 6.13 -0.99 -11.94
N ALA A 14 7.00 -1.64 -11.16
CA ALA A 14 6.62 -2.77 -10.32
C ALA A 14 5.65 -2.34 -9.20
N THR A 15 5.97 -1.26 -8.51
CA THR A 15 5.17 -0.70 -7.42
C THR A 15 3.76 -0.28 -7.89
N SER A 16 3.65 0.42 -9.02
CA SER A 16 2.32 0.79 -9.58
C SER A 16 1.49 -0.42 -9.97
N ARG A 17 2.11 -1.49 -10.48
CA ARG A 17 1.42 -2.76 -10.78
C ARG A 17 0.94 -3.47 -9.52
N GLU A 18 1.72 -3.44 -8.44
CA GLU A 18 1.32 -3.99 -7.14
C GLU A 18 0.15 -3.21 -6.54
N ILE A 19 0.22 -1.88 -6.52
CA ILE A 19 -0.88 -1.02 -6.06
C ILE A 19 -2.16 -1.34 -6.83
N HIS A 20 -2.07 -1.41 -8.17
CA HIS A 20 -3.22 -1.74 -9.01
C HIS A 20 -3.76 -3.15 -8.72
N ARG A 21 -2.88 -4.13 -8.46
CA ARG A 21 -3.28 -5.48 -8.08
C ARG A 21 -4.04 -5.49 -6.75
N TYR A 22 -3.52 -4.85 -5.71
CA TYR A 22 -4.16 -4.78 -4.38
C TYR A 22 -5.47 -3.99 -4.39
N GLN A 23 -5.60 -2.96 -5.23
CA GLN A 23 -6.86 -2.25 -5.42
C GLN A 23 -7.91 -3.08 -6.17
N LYS A 24 -7.46 -3.93 -7.11
CA LYS A 24 -8.34 -4.74 -7.96
C LYS A 24 -8.78 -6.06 -7.31
N SER A 25 -7.94 -6.67 -6.47
CA SER A 25 -8.23 -7.94 -5.81
C SER A 25 -8.22 -7.84 -4.29
N THR A 26 -9.35 -8.20 -3.67
CA THR A 26 -9.52 -8.34 -2.21
C THR A 26 -9.45 -9.81 -1.78
N GLU A 27 -8.61 -10.61 -2.45
CA GLU A 27 -8.54 -12.06 -2.27
C GLU A 27 -8.11 -12.48 -0.85
N SER A 28 -7.36 -11.64 -0.15
CA SER A 28 -6.97 -11.85 1.26
C SER A 28 -8.07 -11.57 2.28
N LEU A 29 -9.23 -11.04 1.87
CA LEU A 29 -10.32 -10.60 2.76
C LEU A 29 -11.47 -11.62 2.88
N LYS A 30 -11.36 -12.80 2.25
CA LYS A 30 -12.39 -13.85 2.28
C LYS A 30 -11.89 -15.08 3.04
N LEU A 31 -12.14 -15.17 4.35
CA LEU A 31 -11.75 -16.33 5.18
C LEU A 31 -12.86 -16.77 6.16
N PRO A 32 -12.99 -18.09 6.48
CA PRO A 32 -14.16 -18.70 7.15
C PRO A 32 -14.18 -18.63 8.68
N PHE A 33 -13.16 -18.07 9.34
CA PHE A 33 -13.09 -17.95 10.82
C PHE A 33 -13.47 -16.55 11.29
N GLN A 34 -14.77 -16.30 11.44
CA GLN A 34 -15.36 -14.97 11.60
C GLN A 34 -14.63 -14.04 12.59
N ARG A 35 -14.20 -14.47 13.79
CA ARG A 35 -13.66 -13.54 14.80
C ARG A 35 -12.21 -13.10 14.56
N LEU A 36 -11.31 -14.04 14.31
CA LEU A 36 -9.90 -13.74 14.03
C LEU A 36 -9.76 -13.06 12.67
N VAL A 37 -10.56 -13.49 11.70
CA VAL A 37 -10.61 -12.89 10.36
C VAL A 37 -11.14 -11.47 10.43
N VAL A 38 -12.21 -11.18 11.20
CA VAL A 38 -12.71 -9.80 11.35
C VAL A 38 -11.67 -8.88 11.99
N LEU A 39 -10.92 -9.32 13.00
CA LEU A 39 -9.84 -8.49 13.58
C LEU A 39 -8.73 -8.20 12.58
N GLU A 40 -8.32 -9.19 11.79
CA GLU A 40 -7.29 -9.00 10.76
C GLU A 40 -7.79 -8.12 9.60
N ILE A 41 -9.05 -8.28 9.19
CA ILE A 41 -9.72 -7.42 8.20
C ILE A 41 -9.80 -5.97 8.71
N ILE A 42 -10.27 -5.76 9.94
CA ILE A 42 -10.34 -4.41 10.54
C ILE A 42 -8.95 -3.78 10.61
N LYS A 43 -7.93 -4.56 10.98
CA LYS A 43 -6.54 -4.10 11.03
C LYS A 43 -6.03 -3.73 9.64
N GLN A 44 -6.32 -4.54 8.61
CA GLN A 44 -5.94 -4.25 7.23
C GLN A 44 -6.63 -2.99 6.70
N ILE A 45 -7.94 -2.84 6.91
CA ILE A 45 -8.72 -1.65 6.51
C ILE A 45 -8.18 -0.40 7.23
N LEU A 46 -8.02 -0.45 8.55
CA LEU A 46 -7.46 0.66 9.34
C LEU A 46 -6.02 1.00 8.90
N CYS A 47 -5.25 0.01 8.45
CA CYS A 47 -3.93 0.24 7.88
C CYS A 47 -4.03 1.03 6.57
N CYS A 48 -4.87 0.60 5.63
CA CYS A 48 -5.12 1.29 4.37
C CYS A 48 -5.56 2.75 4.58
N ASP A 49 -6.55 2.99 5.43
CA ASP A 49 -7.05 4.34 5.74
C ASP A 49 -5.96 5.25 6.34
N ARG A 50 -5.08 4.69 7.18
CA ARG A 50 -3.93 5.44 7.70
C ARG A 50 -2.92 5.72 6.61
N PHE A 51 -2.65 4.75 5.73
CA PHE A 51 -1.70 4.92 4.63
C PHE A 51 -2.14 6.03 3.67
N GLU A 52 -3.43 6.15 3.35
CA GLU A 52 -3.96 7.23 2.53
C GLU A 52 -3.67 8.61 3.13
N GLY A 53 -3.98 8.81 4.43
CA GLY A 53 -3.69 10.06 5.13
C GLY A 53 -2.19 10.40 5.18
N THR A 54 -1.32 9.39 5.34
CA THR A 54 0.14 9.60 5.30
C THR A 54 0.65 9.91 3.90
N HIS A 55 0.04 9.33 2.87
CA HIS A 55 0.40 9.57 1.48
C HIS A 55 0.05 11.00 1.06
N LEU A 56 -1.12 11.52 1.49
CA LEU A 56 -1.50 12.91 1.27
C LEU A 56 -0.51 13.88 1.92
N CYS A 57 -0.03 13.58 3.14
CA CYS A 57 1.00 14.36 3.81
C CYS A 57 2.35 14.36 3.05
N SER A 58 2.73 13.21 2.47
CA SER A 58 3.92 13.11 1.62
C SER A 58 3.78 13.95 0.34
N ILE A 59 2.63 13.87 -0.33
CA ILE A 59 2.34 14.65 -1.55
C ILE A 59 2.34 16.15 -1.26
N HIS A 60 1.74 16.56 -0.14
CA HIS A 60 1.76 17.95 0.30
C HIS A 60 3.19 18.50 0.41
N ALA A 61 4.13 17.66 0.83
CA ALA A 61 5.55 17.98 0.90
C ALA A 61 6.35 17.67 -0.39
N LYS A 62 5.66 17.53 -1.54
CA LYS A 62 6.21 17.25 -2.87
C LYS A 62 7.05 15.95 -2.95
N ARG A 63 6.72 14.96 -2.13
CA ARG A 63 7.40 13.65 -2.08
C ARG A 63 6.44 12.52 -2.44
N THR A 64 6.96 11.50 -3.12
CA THR A 64 6.23 10.27 -3.45
C THR A 64 6.50 9.13 -2.47
N THR A 65 7.59 9.22 -1.70
CA THR A 65 8.00 8.25 -0.69
C THR A 65 7.49 8.65 0.70
N ILE A 66 6.74 7.75 1.34
CA ILE A 66 6.23 7.96 2.70
C ILE A 66 7.38 7.87 3.70
N MET A 67 7.49 8.86 4.58
CA MET A 67 8.49 8.94 5.63
C MET A 67 7.84 8.91 7.04
N PRO A 68 8.60 8.58 8.10
CA PRO A 68 8.07 8.58 9.48
C PRO A 68 7.44 9.91 9.91
N LYS A 69 7.97 11.04 9.41
CA LYS A 69 7.40 12.37 9.67
C LYS A 69 6.00 12.55 9.06
N ASP A 70 5.72 11.92 7.93
CA ASP A 70 4.41 12.00 7.28
C ASP A 70 3.38 11.18 8.09
N VAL A 71 3.82 10.08 8.72
CA VAL A 71 3.03 9.31 9.71
C VAL A 71 2.72 10.14 10.94
N GLN A 72 3.72 10.81 11.50
CA GLN A 72 3.54 11.66 12.68
C GLN A 72 2.64 12.86 12.41
N SER A 73 2.72 13.45 11.21
CA SER A 73 1.82 14.54 10.79
C SER A 73 0.40 14.05 10.61
N ALA A 74 0.18 12.94 9.90
CA ALA A 74 -1.16 12.38 9.71
C ALA A 74 -1.82 11.95 11.04
N ARG A 75 -1.03 11.46 12.01
CA ARG A 75 -1.52 11.14 13.36
C ARG A 75 -1.86 12.38 14.19
N ARG A 76 -1.23 13.53 13.93
CA ARG A 76 -1.52 14.78 14.65
C ARG A 76 -2.78 15.49 14.16
N ILE A 77 -3.20 15.20 12.93
CA ILE A 77 -4.39 15.81 12.29
C ILE A 77 -5.67 15.03 12.60
N ARG A 78 -5.55 13.78 13.06
CA ARG A 78 -6.65 12.83 13.31
C ARG A 78 -6.98 12.76 14.79
#